data_AF-A0A2T4IAV1-F1
#
_entry.id   AF-A0A2T4IAV1-F1
#
_cell.length_a   1.000
_cell.length_b   1.000
_cell.length_c   1.000
_cell.angle_alpha   90.00
_cell.angle_beta   90.00
_cell.angle_gamma   90.00
#
_symmetry.space_group_name_H-M   'P 1'
#
loop_
_entity.id
_entity.type
_entity.pdbx_description
1 polymer ?
#
loop_
_entity_poly.entity_id
_entity_poly.type
_entity_poly.pdbx_seq_one_letter_code
_entity_poly.pdbx_strand_id
1 'polypeptide(L)'
;MKDLLNVYLFAETNAANAEAIKQNLAQLAQQVQLYINIILGSIAGLLVLTVLVISAIAWFKGSNSDNAEKRVWEFTKIKWFAGFFLFIIVAWGISGIVTTILQNIWKV
;
A
#
# COMPACT_ATOMS: atom_id res chain seq x y z
N MET A 1 -48.67 28.29 1.27
CA MET A 1 -47.93 28.03 0.02
C MET A 1 -46.46 28.43 0.10
N LYS A 2 -46.11 29.64 0.55
CA LYS A 2 -44.69 30.08 0.71
C LYS A 2 -43.88 29.21 1.69
N ASP A 3 -44.48 28.77 2.80
CA ASP A 3 -43.78 27.91 3.77
C ASP A 3 -43.44 26.52 3.21
N LEU A 4 -44.34 25.95 2.40
CA LEU A 4 -44.08 24.67 1.74
C LEU A 4 -42.94 24.78 0.73
N LEU A 5 -42.93 25.88 -0.06
CA LEU A 5 -41.86 26.15 -1.03
C LEU A 5 -40.49 26.24 -0.36
N ASN A 6 -40.41 26.90 0.80
CA ASN A 6 -39.18 26.99 1.58
C ASN A 6 -38.72 25.61 2.06
N VAL A 7 -39.63 24.78 2.59
CA VAL A 7 -39.30 23.42 3.04
C VAL A 7 -38.77 22.55 1.89
N TYR A 8 -39.35 22.64 0.68
CA TYR A 8 -38.84 21.92 -0.50
C TYR A 8 -37.47 22.43 -0.93
N LEU A 9 -37.25 23.75 -0.97
CA LEU A 9 -35.96 24.36 -1.30
C LEU A 9 -34.88 23.95 -0.30
N PHE A 10 -35.18 23.93 1.00
CA PHE A 10 -34.26 23.46 2.04
C PHE A 10 -33.96 21.96 1.91
N ALA A 11 -34.96 21.14 1.60
CA ALA A 11 -34.75 19.71 1.39
C ALA A 11 -33.86 19.44 0.16
N GLU A 12 -34.08 20.16 -0.94
CA GLU A 12 -33.31 20.04 -2.18
C GLU A 12 -31.86 20.54 -2.00
N THR A 13 -31.65 21.67 -1.33
CA THR A 13 -30.29 22.14 -1.00
C THR A 13 -29.57 21.19 -0.06
N ASN A 14 -30.25 20.63 0.93
CA ASN A 14 -29.64 19.63 1.83
C ASN A 14 -29.28 18.33 1.11
N ALA A 15 -30.12 17.87 0.17
CA ALA A 15 -29.82 16.71 -0.66
C ALA A 15 -28.62 16.97 -1.59
N ALA A 16 -28.58 18.13 -2.25
CA ALA A 16 -27.47 18.53 -3.10
C ALA A 16 -26.15 18.68 -2.30
N ASN A 17 -26.22 19.25 -1.10
CA ASN A 17 -25.05 19.36 -0.21
C ASN A 17 -24.56 17.99 0.28
N ALA A 18 -25.48 17.07 0.61
CA ALA A 18 -25.10 15.71 1.01
C ALA A 18 -24.41 14.94 -0.13
N GLU A 19 -24.87 15.11 -1.37
CA GLU A 19 -24.26 14.48 -2.54
C GLU A 19 -22.89 15.09 -2.87
N ALA A 20 -22.76 16.42 -2.79
CA ALA A 20 -21.48 17.11 -2.96
C ALA A 20 -20.45 16.70 -1.90
N ILE A 21 -20.86 16.51 -0.64
CA ILE A 21 -19.99 16.01 0.43
C ILE A 21 -19.49 14.61 0.12
N LYS A 22 -20.36 13.70 -0.33
CA LYS A 22 -19.95 12.34 -0.73
C LYS A 22 -18.94 12.37 -1.87
N GLN A 23 -19.17 13.17 -2.91
CA GLN A 23 -18.25 13.30 -4.03
C GLN A 23 -16.88 13.85 -3.63
N ASN A 24 -16.86 14.84 -2.74
CA ASN A 24 -15.61 15.40 -2.21
C ASN A 24 -14.86 14.37 -1.34
N LEU A 25 -15.56 13.60 -0.49
CA LEU A 25 -14.96 12.49 0.25
C LEU A 25 -14.42 11.41 -0.69
N ALA A 26 -15.14 11.13 -1.77
CA ALA A 26 -14.73 10.15 -2.76
C ALA A 26 -13.43 10.53 -3.47
N GLN A 27 -13.33 11.78 -3.93
CA GLN A 27 -12.11 12.32 -4.51
C GLN A 27 -10.96 12.35 -3.52
N LEU A 28 -11.21 12.75 -2.27
CA LEU A 28 -10.19 12.75 -1.22
C LEU A 28 -9.66 11.33 -0.97
N ALA A 29 -10.54 10.33 -0.88
CA ALA A 29 -10.16 8.95 -0.69
C ALA A 29 -9.33 8.40 -1.87
N GLN A 30 -9.68 8.76 -3.10
CA GLN A 30 -8.88 8.40 -4.28
C GLN A 30 -7.48 9.03 -4.25
N GLN A 31 -7.38 10.31 -3.89
CA GLN A 31 -6.09 11.00 -3.78
C GLN A 31 -5.22 10.39 -2.69
N VAL A 32 -5.78 10.12 -1.51
CA VAL A 32 -5.08 9.44 -0.41
C VAL A 32 -4.57 8.07 -0.86
N GLN A 33 -5.39 7.28 -1.55
CA GLN A 33 -4.96 5.98 -2.04
C GLN A 33 -3.83 6.07 -3.07
N LEU A 34 -3.89 7.06 -3.96
CA LEU A 34 -2.83 7.31 -4.93
C LEU A 34 -1.50 7.62 -4.22
N TYR A 35 -1.51 8.50 -3.21
CA TYR A 35 -0.30 8.81 -2.44
C TYR A 35 0.22 7.62 -1.63
N ILE A 36 -0.66 6.82 -1.01
CA ILE A 36 -0.28 5.59 -0.32
C ILE A 36 0.42 4.64 -1.29
N ASN A 37 -0.14 4.43 -2.48
CA ASN A 37 0.46 3.56 -3.49
C ASN A 37 1.82 4.07 -3.98
N ILE A 38 1.97 5.37 -4.17
CA ILE A 38 3.25 5.97 -4.58
C ILE A 38 4.32 5.80 -3.49
N ILE A 39 3.97 6.09 -2.24
CA ILE A 39 4.91 5.99 -1.11
C ILE A 39 5.28 4.53 -0.85
N LEU A 40 4.29 3.64 -0.78
CA LEU A 40 4.55 2.20 -0.60
C LEU A 40 5.32 1.61 -1.77
N GLY A 41 4.97 1.98 -3.01
CA GLY A 41 5.65 1.53 -4.21
C GLY A 41 7.11 1.99 -4.28
N SER A 42 7.39 3.25 -3.93
CA SER A 42 8.77 3.78 -3.91
C SER A 42 9.62 3.16 -2.81
N ILE A 43 9.08 2.98 -1.60
CA ILE A 43 9.76 2.28 -0.50
C ILE A 43 10.00 0.81 -0.85
N ALA A 44 8.99 0.13 -1.41
CA ALA A 44 9.13 -1.25 -1.84
C ALA A 44 10.20 -1.40 -2.93
N GLY A 45 10.24 -0.50 -3.92
CA GLY A 45 11.27 -0.49 -4.96
C GLY A 45 12.69 -0.34 -4.41
N LEU A 46 12.89 0.58 -3.45
CA LEU A 46 14.19 0.76 -2.77
C LEU A 46 14.59 -0.46 -1.93
N LEU A 47 13.62 -1.05 -1.21
CA LEU A 47 13.83 -2.29 -0.46
C LEU A 47 14.23 -3.44 -1.38
N VAL A 48 13.54 -3.59 -2.51
CA VAL A 48 13.82 -4.62 -3.51
C VAL A 48 15.26 -4.51 -4.01
N LEU A 49 15.65 -3.29 -4.42
CA LEU A 49 17.00 -2.99 -4.87
C LEU A 49 18.06 -3.33 -3.81
N THR A 50 17.83 -2.90 -2.57
CA THR A 50 18.76 -3.13 -1.46
C THR A 50 18.94 -4.63 -1.19
N VAL A 51 17.85 -5.40 -1.17
CA VAL A 51 17.91 -6.85 -0.96
C VAL A 51 18.62 -7.55 -2.12
N LEU A 52 18.39 -7.13 -3.37
CA LEU A 52 19.08 -7.68 -4.53
C LEU A 52 20.60 -7.46 -4.43
N VAL A 53 21.04 -6.26 -4.07
CA VAL A 53 22.46 -5.94 -3.89
C VAL A 53 23.08 -6.80 -2.77
N ILE A 54 22.44 -6.87 -1.60
CA ILE A 54 22.94 -7.67 -0.47
C ILE A 54 23.00 -9.16 -0.83
N SER A 55 21.96 -9.67 -1.50
CA SER A 55 21.89 -11.07 -1.91
C SER A 55 22.95 -11.41 -2.96
N ALA A 56 23.20 -10.51 -3.91
CA ALA A 56 24.28 -10.67 -4.89
C ALA A 56 25.65 -10.70 -4.20
N ILE A 57 25.92 -9.79 -3.26
CA ILE A 57 27.18 -9.78 -2.50
C ILE A 57 27.35 -11.06 -1.68
N ALA A 58 26.30 -11.51 -0.98
CA ALA A 58 26.33 -12.74 -0.20
C ALA A 58 26.54 -13.97 -1.09
N TRP A 59 25.93 -14.00 -2.28
CA TRP A 59 26.13 -15.06 -3.25
C TRP A 59 27.57 -15.12 -3.75
N PHE A 60 28.14 -13.99 -4.16
CA PHE A 60 29.55 -13.91 -4.59
C PHE A 60 30.55 -14.24 -3.48
N LYS A 61 30.30 -13.80 -2.24
CA LYS A 61 31.15 -14.17 -1.09
C LYS A 61 31.03 -15.64 -0.72
N GLY A 62 29.82 -16.20 -0.78
CA GLY A 62 29.57 -17.60 -0.50
C GLY A 62 30.19 -18.53 -1.55
N SER A 63 30.09 -18.19 -2.85
CA SER A 63 30.61 -19.06 -3.92
C SER A 63 32.14 -19.17 -3.93
N ASN A 64 32.84 -18.14 -3.44
CA ASN A 64 34.30 -18.07 -3.40
C ASN A 64 34.89 -18.40 -2.01
N SER A 65 34.08 -18.91 -1.07
CA SER A 65 34.54 -19.25 0.27
C SER A 65 35.07 -20.68 0.34
N ASP A 66 36.38 -20.84 0.56
CA ASP A 66 37.02 -22.14 0.79
C ASP A 66 36.67 -22.73 2.17
N ASN A 67 36.18 -21.90 3.10
CA ASN A 67 35.71 -22.34 4.40
C ASN A 67 34.21 -22.70 4.32
N ALA A 68 33.88 -23.97 4.59
CA ALA A 68 32.53 -24.50 4.54
C ALA A 68 31.56 -23.81 5.51
N GLU A 69 32.00 -23.43 6.71
CA GLU A 69 31.16 -22.73 7.69
C GLU A 69 30.78 -21.32 7.22
N LYS A 70 31.75 -20.57 6.69
CA LYS A 70 31.52 -19.23 6.13
C LYS A 70 30.57 -19.29 4.94
N ARG A 71 30.70 -20.32 4.10
CA ARG A 71 29.80 -20.55 2.96
C ARG A 71 28.36 -20.76 3.44
N VAL A 72 28.13 -21.68 4.38
CA VAL A 72 26.79 -21.97 4.92
C VAL A 72 26.15 -20.73 5.56
N TRP A 73 26.94 -19.93 6.27
CA TRP A 73 26.44 -18.71 6.90
C TRP A 73 25.99 -17.65 5.89
N GLU A 74 26.75 -17.42 4.81
CA GLU A 74 26.35 -16.49 3.75
C GLU A 74 25.10 -16.97 3.01
N PHE A 75 24.96 -18.27 2.72
CA PHE A 75 23.74 -18.83 2.12
C PHE A 75 22.52 -18.77 3.06
N THR A 76 22.74 -18.82 4.37
CA THR A 76 21.66 -18.68 5.36
C THR A 76 21.07 -17.28 5.33
N LYS A 77 21.90 -16.25 5.17
CA LYS A 77 21.40 -14.87 4.99
C LYS A 77 20.52 -14.75 3.75
N ILE A 78 20.93 -15.34 2.63
CA ILE A 78 20.15 -15.30 1.38
C ILE A 78 18.76 -15.93 1.58
N LYS A 79 18.68 -17.08 2.27
CA LYS A 79 17.38 -17.71 2.61
C LYS A 79 16.52 -16.82 3.50
N TRP A 80 17.12 -16.15 4.48
CA TRP A 80 16.42 -15.23 5.36
C TRP A 80 15.90 -14.00 4.60
N PHE A 81 16.71 -13.44 3.71
CA PHE A 81 16.31 -12.35 2.83
C PHE A 81 15.18 -12.75 1.88
N ALA A 82 15.23 -13.95 1.30
CA ALA A 82 14.15 -14.47 0.46
C ALA A 82 12.83 -14.61 1.25
N GLY A 83 12.89 -15.10 2.50
CA GLY A 83 11.72 -15.16 3.38
C GLY A 83 11.17 -13.79 3.75
N PHE A 84 12.04 -12.83 4.06
CA PHE A 84 11.66 -11.44 4.34
C PHE A 84 11.00 -10.76 3.13
N PHE A 85 11.51 -11.04 1.93
CA PHE A 85 10.96 -10.50 0.70
C PHE A 85 9.55 -11.03 0.43
N LEU A 86 9.34 -12.34 0.62
CA LEU A 86 8.03 -12.96 0.51
C LEU A 86 7.03 -12.33 1.50
N PHE A 87 7.47 -12.09 2.74
CA PHE A 87 6.67 -11.41 3.75
C PHE A 87 6.25 -9.99 3.33
N ILE A 88 7.17 -9.19 2.78
CA ILE A 88 6.86 -7.84 2.28
C ILE A 88 5.84 -7.89 1.14
N ILE A 89 5.98 -8.81 0.19
CA ILE A 89 5.02 -8.94 -0.92
C ILE A 89 3.62 -9.25 -0.39
N VAL A 90 3.51 -10.16 0.57
CA VAL A 90 2.23 -10.50 1.21
C VAL A 90 1.65 -9.29 1.95
N ALA A 91 2.46 -8.60 2.76
CA ALA A 91 2.05 -7.40 3.49
C ALA A 91 1.58 -6.28 2.55
N TRP A 92 2.27 -6.10 1.42
CA TRP A 92 1.88 -5.13 0.40
C TRP A 92 0.52 -5.48 -0.23
N GLY A 93 0.29 -6.76 -0.58
CA GLY A 93 -0.99 -7.23 -1.09
C GLY A 93 -2.15 -7.04 -0.11
N ILE A 94 -1.90 -7.19 1.20
CA ILE A 94 -2.90 -6.93 2.24
C ILE A 94 -3.29 -5.45 2.30
N SER A 95 -2.35 -4.53 2.05
CA SER A 95 -2.64 -3.09 2.09
C SER A 95 -3.75 -2.70 1.10
N GLY A 96 -3.72 -3.26 -0.11
CA GLY A 96 -4.74 -3.02 -1.14
C GLY A 96 -6.11 -3.55 -0.71
N ILE A 97 -6.16 -4.72 -0.08
CA ILE A 97 -7.39 -5.31 0.46
C ILE A 97 -7.99 -4.41 1.54
N VAL A 98 -7.16 -3.91 2.48
CA VAL A 98 -7.61 -3.00 3.53
C VAL A 98 -8.21 -1.73 2.93
N THR A 99 -7.62 -1.19 1.87
CA THR A 99 -8.20 -0.01 1.22
C THR A 99 -9.53 -0.30 0.53
N THR A 100 -9.65 -1.43 -0.17
CA THR A 100 -10.91 -1.83 -0.80
C THR A 100 -12.02 -2.00 0.24
N ILE A 101 -11.70 -2.57 1.41
CA ILE A 101 -12.64 -2.69 2.53
C ILE A 101 -13.06 -1.31 3.05
N LEU A 102 -12.11 -0.40 3.25
CA LEU A 102 -12.40 0.96 3.72
C LEU A 102 -13.28 1.74 2.72
N GLN A 103 -13.00 1.64 1.42
CA GLN A 103 -13.82 2.25 0.36
C GLN A 103 -15.26 1.71 0.38
N ASN A 104 -15.43 0.39 0.51
CA ASN A 104 -16.74 -0.24 0.60
C ASN A 104 -17.53 0.18 1.86
N ILE A 105 -16.86 0.34 3.00
CA ILE A 105 -17.50 0.79 4.25
C ILE A 105 -17.95 2.26 4.15
N TRP A 106 -17.16 3.10 3.48
CA TRP A 106 -17.47 4.52 3.33
C TRP A 106 -18.51 4.83 2.25
N LYS A 107 -19.00 3.82 1.52
CA LYS A 107 -19.95 3.98 0.40
C LYS A 107 -19.51 5.05 -0.60
N VAL A 108 -18.20 5.10 -0.82
CA VAL A 108 -17.51 5.86 -1.87
C VAL A 108 -17.23 4.90 -3.01
#